data_AF-A0A6I4IIE9-F1
#
_entry.id   AF-A0A6I4IIE9-F1
#
_cell.length_a   1.000
_cell.length_b   1.000
_cell.length_c   1.000
_cell.angle_alpha   90.00
_cell.angle_beta   90.00
_cell.angle_gamma   90.00
#
_symmetry.space_group_name_H-M   'P 1'
#
loop_
_entity.id
_entity.type
_entity.pdbx_description
1 polymer ?
#
loop_
_entity_poly.entity_id
_entity_poly.type
_entity_poly.pdbx_seq_one_letter_code
_entity_poly.pdbx_strand_id
1 'polypeptide(L)'
;MKNIILGCFSLLFLIACSSDSSSNEINNDNFNRTELLTNWADNIIIPRYENYQAKVVLLHSKVSTFVSTPDQTNLDEVRIAWLEAYKAYQYVGMFSIGKAELINLNSTVNIYPTNQAGIQTNITNGGYNFALLSQYDKQGLPAIDYMINGLANTDAEIIAFYETNTDATKYKQYLSDLTNQLKVNIDAVVTDWNGTYRNTFISSNGNSVSSSTNKMVNSFIKYYEKDIRLGKVGYPCGAFVNDGNKYPEIVEAYFKNDVSKLLLEESIKASQDFFNGKYFNATTEGSSLKSYLDYLNAKRDGQNLSAIINNQFQTILTVNNPIDNSYSNQINSNNVKMVELYDALQLNIVYLKLDMMQALNITVDYVDNDGD
;
A
#
# COMPACT_ATOMS: atom_id res chain seq x y z
N MET A 1 19.51 -2.13 73.90
CA MET A 1 19.78 -0.68 73.78
C MET A 1 20.31 -0.41 72.38
N LYS A 2 19.89 0.72 71.80
CA LYS A 2 20.24 1.35 70.51
C LYS A 2 21.65 0.98 69.98
N ASN A 3 21.86 0.81 68.67
CA ASN A 3 22.06 1.95 67.77
C ASN A 3 21.69 1.64 66.31
N ILE A 4 20.79 2.48 65.79
CA ILE A 4 20.43 2.66 64.39
C ILE A 4 21.53 3.51 63.75
N ILE A 5 22.15 3.04 62.67
CA ILE A 5 22.95 3.89 61.77
C ILE A 5 22.08 4.20 60.56
N LEU A 6 21.68 5.47 60.53
CA LEU A 6 20.84 6.12 59.53
C LEU A 6 21.74 6.55 58.36
N GLY A 7 21.67 5.84 57.23
CA GLY A 7 22.29 6.25 55.98
C GLY A 7 21.44 7.32 55.30
N CYS A 8 21.89 8.57 55.40
CA CYS A 8 21.30 9.72 54.72
C CYS A 8 21.62 9.64 53.22
N PHE A 9 20.61 9.42 52.37
CA PHE A 9 20.70 9.74 50.94
C PHE A 9 19.56 10.69 50.62
N SER A 10 19.91 11.97 50.53
CA SER A 10 19.00 13.05 50.16
C SER A 10 18.54 12.88 48.73
N LEU A 11 17.26 12.53 48.54
CA LEU A 11 16.54 12.80 47.29
C LEU A 11 16.23 14.29 47.22
N LEU A 12 16.88 15.00 46.30
CA LEU A 12 16.41 16.29 45.80
C LEU A 12 15.44 16.01 44.64
N PHE A 13 14.15 15.99 44.94
CA PHE A 13 13.10 16.21 43.96
C PHE A 13 13.10 17.71 43.60
N LEU A 14 13.58 18.05 42.41
CA LEU A 14 13.22 19.31 41.77
C LEU A 14 12.02 19.04 40.87
N ILE A 15 10.85 19.36 41.40
CA ILE A 15 9.62 19.57 40.65
C ILE A 15 9.78 20.90 39.92
N ALA A 16 9.97 20.83 38.60
CA ALA A 16 9.76 21.97 37.71
C ALA A 16 8.51 21.67 36.88
N CYS A 17 7.35 22.09 37.40
CA CYS A 17 6.18 22.34 36.57
C CYS A 17 6.46 23.64 35.80
N SER A 18 6.65 23.56 34.48
CA SER A 18 6.32 24.70 33.60
C SER A 18 4.99 24.40 32.93
N SER A 19 3.99 25.20 33.31
CA SER A 19 2.71 25.33 32.66
C SER A 19 2.84 25.72 31.19
N ASP A 20 2.07 25.04 30.35
CA ASP A 20 1.54 25.41 29.04
C ASP A 20 2.21 26.54 28.24
N SER A 21 2.79 26.12 27.11
CA SER A 21 2.43 26.71 25.83
C SER A 21 2.43 25.61 24.78
N SER A 22 1.25 25.24 24.29
CA SER A 22 1.10 24.58 22.99
C SER A 22 1.53 25.57 21.90
N SER A 23 2.84 25.75 21.75
CA SER A 23 3.40 26.30 20.54
C SER A 23 3.11 25.29 19.44
N ASN A 24 2.12 25.58 18.60
CA ASN A 24 2.17 25.16 17.21
C ASN A 24 3.47 25.76 16.65
N GLU A 25 4.58 25.06 16.82
CA GLU A 25 5.83 25.44 16.17
C GLU A 25 5.61 25.35 14.67
N ILE A 26 5.37 26.52 14.06
CA ILE A 26 5.56 26.70 12.64
C ILE A 26 7.04 26.47 12.43
N ASN A 27 7.40 25.23 12.10
CA ASN A 27 8.78 24.89 11.78
C ASN A 27 9.14 25.61 10.47
N ASN A 28 9.86 26.72 10.62
CA ASN A 28 10.16 27.66 9.55
C ASN A 28 11.51 27.31 8.91
N ASP A 29 11.65 26.05 8.47
CA ASP A 29 12.83 25.57 7.77
C ASP A 29 13.05 26.25 6.41
N ASN A 30 12.10 27.08 5.94
CA ASN A 30 12.10 27.79 4.66
C ASN A 30 12.11 26.88 3.42
N PHE A 31 11.84 25.58 3.57
CA PHE A 31 11.67 24.69 2.43
C PHE A 31 10.36 25.01 1.69
N ASN A 32 10.42 25.05 0.35
CA ASN A 32 9.27 25.39 -0.50
C ASN A 32 8.28 24.20 -0.60
N ARG A 33 7.45 24.04 0.45
CA ARG A 33 6.41 23.00 0.49
C ARG A 33 5.36 23.17 -0.61
N THR A 34 5.09 24.39 -1.08
CA THR A 34 4.17 24.62 -2.21
C THR A 34 4.67 23.93 -3.48
N GLU A 35 5.97 24.04 -3.77
CA GLU A 35 6.58 23.40 -4.94
C GLU A 35 6.60 21.87 -4.81
N LEU A 36 6.89 21.34 -3.62
CA LEU A 36 6.78 19.91 -3.31
C LEU A 36 5.36 19.39 -3.57
N LEU A 37 4.36 20.05 -2.98
CA LEU A 37 2.96 19.64 -3.10
C LEU A 37 2.42 19.80 -4.53
N THR A 38 2.88 20.81 -5.26
CA THR A 38 2.54 20.99 -6.67
C THR A 38 3.13 19.86 -7.50
N ASN A 39 4.40 19.51 -7.28
CA ASN A 39 5.04 18.40 -7.97
C ASN A 39 4.32 17.07 -7.69
N TRP A 40 4.02 16.79 -6.42
CA TRP A 40 3.28 15.60 -6.03
C TRP A 40 1.90 15.55 -6.68
N ALA A 41 1.13 16.63 -6.65
CA ALA A 41 -0.20 16.63 -7.24
C ALA A 41 -0.13 16.43 -8.77
N ASP A 42 0.63 17.27 -9.47
CA ASP A 42 0.53 17.42 -10.92
C ASP A 42 1.30 16.36 -11.70
N ASN A 43 2.48 15.99 -11.21
CA ASN A 43 3.40 15.13 -11.96
C ASN A 43 3.40 13.70 -11.45
N ILE A 44 2.77 13.41 -10.31
CA ILE A 44 2.84 12.10 -9.65
C ILE A 44 1.45 11.55 -9.36
N ILE A 45 0.68 12.17 -8.46
CA ILE A 45 -0.56 11.61 -7.92
C ILE A 45 -1.66 11.58 -9.00
N ILE A 46 -1.96 12.72 -9.62
CA ILE A 46 -3.03 12.80 -10.64
C ILE A 46 -2.74 11.85 -11.81
N PRO A 47 -1.58 11.90 -12.49
CA PRO A 47 -1.32 11.04 -13.63
C PRO A 47 -1.29 9.54 -13.27
N ARG A 48 -0.84 9.18 -12.06
CA ARG A 48 -0.85 7.77 -11.61
C ARG A 48 -2.29 7.28 -11.35
N TYR A 49 -3.15 8.11 -10.78
CA TYR A 49 -4.57 7.77 -10.63
C TYR A 49 -5.29 7.66 -11.97
N GLU A 50 -5.03 8.57 -12.91
CA GLU A 50 -5.58 8.49 -14.28
C GLU A 50 -5.10 7.23 -15.00
N ASN A 51 -3.83 6.86 -14.84
CA ASN A 51 -3.33 5.59 -15.36
C ASN A 51 -4.02 4.38 -14.72
N TYR A 52 -4.17 4.34 -13.39
CA TYR A 52 -4.88 3.26 -12.71
C TYR A 52 -6.35 3.19 -13.15
N GLN A 53 -7.03 4.34 -13.28
CA GLN A 53 -8.39 4.43 -13.83
C GLN A 53 -8.47 3.80 -15.23
N ALA A 54 -7.56 4.17 -16.14
CA ALA A 54 -7.53 3.63 -17.48
C ALA A 54 -7.36 2.10 -17.50
N LYS A 55 -6.52 1.56 -16.60
CA LYS A 55 -6.35 0.10 -16.47
C LYS A 55 -7.59 -0.59 -15.90
N VAL A 56 -8.29 0.03 -14.93
CA VAL A 56 -9.55 -0.49 -14.39
C VAL A 56 -10.68 -0.46 -15.44
N VAL A 57 -10.76 0.61 -16.24
CA VAL A 57 -11.72 0.69 -17.36
C VAL A 57 -11.46 -0.41 -18.38
N LEU A 58 -10.20 -0.66 -18.72
CA LEU A 58 -9.83 -1.77 -19.60
C LEU A 58 -10.21 -3.13 -19.00
N LEU A 59 -9.89 -3.36 -17.72
CA LEU A 59 -10.29 -4.58 -17.01
C LEU A 59 -11.81 -4.80 -17.05
N HIS A 60 -12.59 -3.77 -16.74
CA HIS A 60 -14.05 -3.85 -16.78
C HIS A 60 -14.57 -4.18 -18.20
N SER A 61 -13.98 -3.59 -19.23
CA SER A 61 -14.30 -3.92 -20.62
C SER A 61 -13.97 -5.37 -20.97
N LYS A 62 -12.80 -5.89 -20.55
CA LYS A 62 -12.40 -7.27 -20.81
C LYS A 62 -13.30 -8.27 -20.07
N VAL A 63 -13.67 -7.96 -18.82
CA VAL A 63 -14.65 -8.76 -18.10
C VAL A 63 -16.00 -8.75 -18.81
N SER A 64 -16.46 -7.61 -19.31
CA SER A 64 -17.72 -7.53 -20.07
C SER A 64 -17.72 -8.44 -21.31
N THR A 65 -16.60 -8.51 -22.03
CA THR A 65 -16.41 -9.45 -23.15
C THR A 65 -16.44 -10.89 -22.67
N PHE A 66 -15.67 -11.24 -21.64
CA PHE A 66 -15.60 -12.60 -21.11
C PHE A 66 -16.94 -13.11 -20.57
N VAL A 67 -17.69 -12.30 -19.82
CA VAL A 67 -19.01 -12.74 -19.32
C VAL A 67 -20.03 -12.89 -20.46
N SER A 68 -19.88 -12.14 -21.55
CA SER A 68 -20.73 -12.30 -22.74
C SER A 68 -20.40 -13.58 -23.51
N THR A 69 -19.11 -13.88 -23.65
CA THR A 69 -18.59 -15.05 -24.36
C THR A 69 -17.48 -15.71 -23.52
N PRO A 70 -17.83 -16.59 -22.57
CA PRO A 70 -16.82 -17.28 -21.77
C PRO A 70 -16.05 -18.27 -22.63
N ASP A 71 -14.79 -17.97 -22.88
CA ASP A 71 -13.86 -18.84 -23.62
C ASP A 71 -12.42 -18.60 -23.14
N GLN A 72 -11.48 -19.40 -23.63
CA GLN A 72 -10.07 -19.30 -23.24
C GLN A 72 -9.46 -17.94 -23.61
N THR A 73 -9.75 -17.44 -24.82
CA THR A 73 -9.17 -16.19 -25.30
C THR A 73 -9.61 -15.03 -24.41
N ASN A 74 -10.89 -14.94 -24.08
CA ASN A 74 -11.42 -13.87 -23.25
C ASN A 74 -11.00 -14.01 -21.78
N LEU A 75 -10.83 -15.23 -21.25
CA LEU A 75 -10.27 -15.45 -19.92
C LEU A 75 -8.83 -14.93 -19.82
N ASP A 76 -8.00 -15.24 -20.81
CA ASP A 76 -6.61 -14.77 -20.87
C ASP A 76 -6.53 -13.25 -20.97
N GLU A 77 -7.40 -12.62 -21.77
CA GLU A 77 -7.48 -11.16 -21.85
C GLU A 77 -7.89 -10.51 -20.52
N VAL A 78 -8.82 -11.12 -19.76
CA VAL A 78 -9.19 -10.64 -18.42
C VAL A 78 -8.00 -10.73 -17.47
N ARG A 79 -7.27 -11.85 -17.46
CA ARG A 79 -6.10 -12.04 -16.59
C ARG A 79 -4.99 -11.04 -16.88
N ILE A 80 -4.74 -10.74 -18.16
CA ILE A 80 -3.77 -9.71 -18.56
C ILE A 80 -4.21 -8.33 -18.07
N ALA A 81 -5.47 -7.95 -18.31
CA ALA A 81 -5.99 -6.66 -17.88
C ALA A 81 -6.03 -6.52 -16.35
N TRP A 82 -6.32 -7.61 -15.64
CA TRP A 82 -6.30 -7.67 -14.17
C TRP A 82 -4.91 -7.40 -13.63
N LEU A 83 -3.89 -8.08 -14.16
CA LEU A 83 -2.51 -7.89 -13.71
C LEU A 83 -2.02 -6.47 -13.99
N GLU A 84 -2.37 -5.90 -15.15
CA GLU A 84 -2.02 -4.52 -15.49
C GLU A 84 -2.69 -3.49 -14.57
N ALA A 85 -3.96 -3.70 -14.19
CA ALA A 85 -4.63 -2.88 -13.18
C ALA A 85 -3.96 -3.04 -11.80
N TYR A 86 -3.55 -4.26 -11.44
CA TYR A 86 -2.92 -4.54 -10.15
C TYR A 86 -1.53 -3.92 -10.03
N LYS A 87 -0.73 -3.96 -11.10
CA LYS A 87 0.55 -3.24 -11.17
C LYS A 87 0.37 -1.74 -11.05
N ALA A 88 -0.62 -1.17 -11.75
CA ALA A 88 -0.93 0.26 -11.64
C ALA A 88 -1.41 0.65 -10.23
N TYR A 89 -2.16 -0.21 -9.54
CA TYR A 89 -2.57 0.00 -8.16
C TYR A 89 -1.38 0.18 -7.21
N GLN A 90 -0.28 -0.57 -7.42
CA GLN A 90 0.91 -0.48 -6.55
C GLN A 90 1.50 0.95 -6.51
N TYR A 91 1.25 1.78 -7.54
CA TYR A 91 1.70 3.16 -7.61
C TYR A 91 0.78 4.19 -6.94
N VAL A 92 -0.44 3.79 -6.56
CA VAL A 92 -1.47 4.69 -6.01
C VAL A 92 -1.94 4.30 -4.61
N GLY A 93 -1.70 3.08 -4.16
CA GLY A 93 -2.11 2.62 -2.82
C GLY A 93 -1.55 3.47 -1.68
N MET A 94 -0.39 4.11 -1.87
CA MET A 94 0.20 4.98 -0.84
C MET A 94 -0.52 6.33 -0.67
N PHE A 95 -1.44 6.71 -1.57
CA PHE A 95 -2.10 8.01 -1.59
C PHE A 95 -3.48 7.97 -0.88
N SER A 96 -3.54 7.42 0.33
CA SER A 96 -4.78 7.38 1.14
C SER A 96 -5.09 8.73 1.78
N ILE A 97 -5.39 9.73 0.93
CA ILE A 97 -5.81 11.08 1.32
C ILE A 97 -7.03 11.53 0.50
N GLY A 98 -7.77 12.52 1.01
CA GLY A 98 -8.89 13.11 0.28
C GLY A 98 -9.98 12.10 -0.01
N LYS A 99 -10.52 12.06 -1.23
CA LYS A 99 -11.56 11.08 -1.57
C LYS A 99 -11.14 9.63 -1.37
N ALA A 100 -9.86 9.28 -1.59
CA ALA A 100 -9.37 7.91 -1.41
C ALA A 100 -9.45 7.46 0.05
N GLU A 101 -9.13 8.35 0.99
CA GLU A 101 -9.30 8.11 2.43
C GLU A 101 -10.78 7.94 2.79
N LEU A 102 -11.64 8.86 2.34
CA LEU A 102 -13.07 8.87 2.67
C LEU A 102 -13.82 7.59 2.26
N ILE A 103 -13.37 6.94 1.18
CA ILE A 103 -13.98 5.69 0.69
C ILE A 103 -13.16 4.45 1.06
N ASN A 104 -12.08 4.59 1.85
CA ASN A 104 -11.14 3.52 2.17
C ASN A 104 -10.64 2.78 0.93
N LEU A 105 -10.18 3.52 -0.09
CA LEU A 105 -9.84 2.97 -1.42
C LEU A 105 -9.01 1.70 -1.31
N ASN A 106 -7.91 1.72 -0.55
CA ASN A 106 -7.03 0.55 -0.37
C ASN A 106 -7.80 -0.70 0.10
N SER A 107 -8.68 -0.55 1.08
CA SER A 107 -9.47 -1.67 1.62
C SER A 107 -10.55 -2.17 0.66
N THR A 108 -11.02 -1.32 -0.25
CA THR A 108 -11.95 -1.75 -1.31
C THR A 108 -11.24 -2.38 -2.52
N VAL A 109 -9.93 -2.15 -2.66
CA VAL A 109 -9.17 -2.62 -3.82
C VAL A 109 -8.33 -3.86 -3.50
N ASN A 110 -7.71 -3.93 -2.32
CA ASN A 110 -6.62 -4.86 -2.09
C ASN A 110 -6.57 -5.50 -0.68
N ILE A 111 -7.69 -6.05 -0.21
CA ILE A 111 -7.66 -6.90 0.99
C ILE A 111 -7.40 -8.35 0.60
N TYR A 112 -6.26 -8.87 1.04
CA TYR A 112 -5.88 -10.27 0.92
C TYR A 112 -5.51 -10.83 2.31
N PRO A 113 -5.86 -12.10 2.63
CA PRO A 113 -6.55 -13.06 1.77
C PRO A 113 -8.01 -12.65 1.51
N THR A 114 -8.53 -13.00 0.33
CA THR A 114 -9.95 -12.81 0.04
C THR A 114 -10.79 -13.91 0.70
N ASN A 115 -12.01 -13.57 1.10
CA ASN A 115 -12.93 -14.47 1.78
C ASN A 115 -13.78 -15.25 0.78
N GLN A 116 -13.25 -16.41 0.36
CA GLN A 116 -13.88 -17.31 -0.62
C GLN A 116 -15.31 -17.72 -0.21
N ALA A 117 -15.51 -18.09 1.06
CA ALA A 117 -16.82 -18.48 1.57
C ALA A 117 -17.84 -17.32 1.53
N GLY A 118 -17.36 -16.11 1.82
CA GLY A 118 -18.12 -14.88 1.70
C GLY A 118 -18.50 -14.54 0.27
N ILE A 119 -17.57 -14.69 -0.67
CA ILE A 119 -17.82 -14.53 -2.11
C ILE A 119 -18.87 -15.54 -2.57
N GLN A 120 -18.73 -16.82 -2.20
CA GLN A 120 -19.73 -17.83 -2.54
C GLN A 120 -21.11 -17.49 -1.98
N THR A 121 -21.17 -16.99 -0.74
CA THR A 121 -22.42 -16.54 -0.11
C THR A 121 -23.06 -15.39 -0.88
N ASN A 122 -22.25 -14.41 -1.29
CA ASN A 122 -22.71 -13.28 -2.10
C ASN A 122 -23.23 -13.73 -3.47
N ILE A 123 -22.53 -14.64 -4.15
CA ILE A 123 -22.95 -15.21 -5.44
C ILE A 123 -24.27 -15.96 -5.29
N THR A 124 -24.41 -16.81 -4.27
CA THR A 124 -25.62 -17.62 -4.06
C THR A 124 -26.85 -16.76 -3.78
N ASN A 125 -26.71 -15.78 -2.87
CA ASN A 125 -27.82 -15.01 -2.32
C ASN A 125 -28.12 -13.71 -3.10
N GLY A 126 -27.13 -13.13 -3.75
CA GLY A 126 -27.21 -11.77 -4.29
C GLY A 126 -27.36 -10.69 -3.20
N GLY A 127 -27.71 -9.46 -3.59
CA GLY A 127 -28.09 -8.38 -2.67
C GLY A 127 -26.95 -7.82 -1.78
N TYR A 128 -25.69 -8.12 -2.10
CA TYR A 128 -24.53 -7.56 -1.42
C TYR A 128 -24.36 -6.07 -1.71
N ASN A 129 -23.75 -5.34 -0.77
CA ASN A 129 -23.40 -3.94 -0.92
C ASN A 129 -21.91 -3.74 -0.62
N PHE A 130 -21.10 -3.60 -1.67
CA PHE A 130 -19.65 -3.45 -1.56
C PHE A 130 -19.18 -2.19 -0.82
N ALA A 131 -20.05 -1.21 -0.55
CA ALA A 131 -19.72 -0.06 0.29
C ALA A 131 -19.60 -0.41 1.79
N LEU A 132 -20.07 -1.58 2.23
CA LEU A 132 -20.00 -2.00 3.63
C LEU A 132 -18.63 -2.57 3.99
N LEU A 133 -18.13 -2.24 5.18
CA LEU A 133 -16.86 -2.76 5.72
C LEU A 133 -16.78 -4.30 5.67
N SER A 134 -17.90 -4.97 5.94
CA SER A 134 -18.00 -6.44 5.92
C SER A 134 -17.81 -7.05 4.53
N GLN A 135 -17.68 -6.24 3.48
CA GLN A 135 -17.48 -6.69 2.10
C GLN A 135 -16.07 -6.42 1.58
N TYR A 136 -15.19 -5.77 2.35
CA TYR A 136 -13.84 -5.41 1.88
C TYR A 136 -13.01 -6.65 1.52
N ASP A 137 -13.11 -7.72 2.29
CA ASP A 137 -12.44 -9.01 2.03
C ASP A 137 -13.13 -9.84 0.92
N LYS A 138 -14.25 -9.40 0.36
CA LYS A 138 -15.04 -10.12 -0.66
C LYS A 138 -15.02 -9.40 -2.01
N GLN A 139 -14.23 -8.32 -2.14
CA GLN A 139 -14.17 -7.49 -3.33
C GLN A 139 -12.74 -7.18 -3.77
N GLY A 140 -12.61 -6.30 -4.77
CA GLY A 140 -11.31 -5.81 -5.23
C GLY A 140 -10.54 -6.83 -6.06
N LEU A 141 -9.26 -6.54 -6.28
CA LEU A 141 -8.37 -7.33 -7.12
C LEU A 141 -8.13 -8.75 -6.58
N PRO A 142 -8.03 -9.00 -5.26
CA PRO A 142 -7.95 -10.36 -4.70
C PRO A 142 -9.21 -11.21 -4.94
N ALA A 143 -10.42 -10.63 -4.85
CA ALA A 143 -11.65 -11.35 -5.17
C ALA A 143 -11.74 -11.67 -6.67
N ILE A 144 -11.29 -10.75 -7.54
CA ILE A 144 -11.22 -11.00 -8.99
C ILE A 144 -10.22 -12.13 -9.28
N ASP A 145 -9.07 -12.16 -8.60
CA ASP A 145 -8.08 -13.26 -8.72
C ASP A 145 -8.73 -14.62 -8.44
N TYR A 146 -9.46 -14.73 -7.31
CA TYR A 146 -10.21 -15.94 -7.00
C TYR A 146 -11.19 -16.33 -8.11
N MET A 147 -11.95 -15.36 -8.63
CA MET A 147 -12.97 -15.60 -9.65
C MET A 147 -12.38 -16.08 -11.00
N ILE A 148 -11.17 -15.65 -11.36
CA ILE A 148 -10.58 -15.97 -12.68
C ILE A 148 -9.43 -17.00 -12.63
N ASN A 149 -8.90 -17.30 -11.44
CA ASN A 149 -7.80 -18.24 -11.25
C ASN A 149 -8.08 -19.31 -10.17
N GLY A 150 -9.02 -19.06 -9.24
CA GLY A 150 -9.18 -19.85 -8.02
C GLY A 150 -10.46 -20.69 -7.91
N LEU A 151 -11.37 -20.62 -8.87
CA LEU A 151 -12.63 -21.38 -8.84
C LEU A 151 -12.45 -22.88 -9.07
N ALA A 152 -11.42 -23.28 -9.82
CA ALA A 152 -11.09 -24.66 -10.14
C ALA A 152 -9.60 -24.80 -10.51
N ASN A 153 -9.17 -26.04 -10.76
CA ASN A 153 -7.75 -26.35 -11.03
C ASN A 153 -7.34 -26.11 -12.48
N THR A 154 -8.29 -26.05 -13.42
CA THR A 154 -8.02 -25.89 -14.85
C THR A 154 -8.87 -24.79 -15.46
N ASP A 155 -8.36 -24.17 -16.52
CA ASP A 155 -9.07 -23.10 -17.23
C ASP A 155 -10.42 -23.55 -17.77
N ALA A 156 -10.51 -24.78 -18.30
CA ALA A 156 -11.76 -25.34 -18.79
C ALA A 156 -12.82 -25.44 -17.67
N GLU A 157 -12.42 -25.84 -16.47
CA GLU A 157 -13.32 -25.90 -15.31
C GLU A 157 -13.68 -24.50 -14.80
N ILE A 158 -12.74 -23.55 -14.82
CA ILE A 158 -13.02 -22.14 -14.47
C ILE A 158 -14.03 -21.54 -15.46
N ILE A 159 -13.85 -21.76 -16.77
CA ILE A 159 -14.79 -21.29 -17.80
C ILE A 159 -16.17 -21.92 -17.60
N ALA A 160 -16.25 -23.20 -17.19
CA ALA A 160 -17.52 -23.86 -16.93
C ALA A 160 -18.35 -23.16 -15.84
N PHE A 161 -17.74 -22.49 -14.85
CA PHE A 161 -18.46 -21.63 -13.88
C PHE A 161 -19.24 -20.49 -14.53
N TYR A 162 -18.78 -20.00 -15.68
CA TYR A 162 -19.40 -18.90 -16.41
C TYR A 162 -20.25 -19.38 -17.59
N GLU A 163 -20.12 -20.62 -18.05
CA GLU A 163 -20.83 -21.10 -19.23
C GLU A 163 -21.93 -22.11 -18.91
N THR A 164 -21.61 -23.17 -18.17
CA THR A 164 -22.45 -24.37 -18.03
C THR A 164 -22.92 -24.65 -16.61
N ASN A 165 -22.31 -24.00 -15.61
CA ASN A 165 -22.73 -24.10 -14.21
C ASN A 165 -24.18 -23.60 -14.04
N THR A 166 -24.94 -24.24 -13.16
CA THR A 166 -26.34 -23.88 -12.88
C THR A 166 -26.51 -22.44 -12.37
N ASP A 167 -25.49 -21.89 -11.71
CA ASP A 167 -25.43 -20.52 -11.22
C ASP A 167 -24.59 -19.60 -12.14
N ALA A 168 -24.30 -19.99 -13.38
CA ALA A 168 -23.40 -19.23 -14.28
C ALA A 168 -23.77 -17.74 -14.42
N THR A 169 -25.06 -17.43 -14.51
CA THR A 169 -25.54 -16.04 -14.53
C THR A 169 -25.12 -15.25 -13.28
N LYS A 170 -25.09 -15.89 -12.11
CA LYS A 170 -24.68 -15.25 -10.85
C LYS A 170 -23.17 -15.06 -10.77
N TYR A 171 -22.37 -16.01 -11.26
CA TYR A 171 -20.90 -15.84 -11.37
C TYR A 171 -20.54 -14.68 -12.31
N LYS A 172 -21.18 -14.62 -13.48
CA LYS A 172 -21.03 -13.51 -14.44
C LYS A 172 -21.39 -12.16 -13.80
N GLN A 173 -22.51 -12.10 -13.09
CA GLN A 173 -22.97 -10.89 -12.41
C GLN A 173 -21.94 -10.45 -11.35
N TYR A 174 -21.48 -11.37 -10.50
CA TYR A 174 -20.53 -11.05 -9.44
C TYR A 174 -19.21 -10.51 -9.99
N LEU A 175 -18.62 -11.17 -10.99
CA LEU A 175 -17.39 -10.72 -11.63
C LEU A 175 -17.55 -9.33 -12.28
N SER A 176 -18.70 -9.07 -12.91
CA SER A 176 -19.02 -7.76 -13.49
C SER A 176 -19.13 -6.68 -12.41
N ASP A 177 -19.79 -6.98 -11.28
CA ASP A 177 -19.96 -6.05 -10.18
C ASP A 177 -18.64 -5.72 -9.48
N LEU A 178 -17.75 -6.69 -9.32
CA LEU A 178 -16.40 -6.48 -8.76
C LEU A 178 -15.62 -5.43 -9.56
N THR A 179 -15.59 -5.57 -10.88
CA THR A 179 -14.88 -4.61 -11.75
C THR A 179 -15.59 -3.26 -11.85
N ASN A 180 -16.92 -3.24 -11.82
CA ASN A 180 -17.68 -2.00 -11.76
C ASN A 180 -17.42 -1.24 -10.45
N GLN A 181 -17.30 -1.94 -9.31
CA GLN A 181 -17.00 -1.32 -8.03
C GLN A 181 -15.61 -0.66 -8.01
N LEU A 182 -14.59 -1.35 -8.56
CA LEU A 182 -13.26 -0.75 -8.75
C LEU A 182 -13.36 0.53 -9.58
N LYS A 183 -14.11 0.48 -10.71
CA LYS A 183 -14.31 1.61 -11.60
C LYS A 183 -14.99 2.79 -10.90
N VAL A 184 -16.09 2.56 -10.20
CA VAL A 184 -16.82 3.58 -9.43
C VAL A 184 -15.91 4.27 -8.41
N ASN A 185 -15.10 3.49 -7.69
CA ASN A 185 -14.21 4.04 -6.65
C ASN A 185 -13.11 4.90 -7.27
N ILE A 186 -12.43 4.42 -8.31
CA ILE A 186 -11.35 5.19 -8.93
C ILE A 186 -11.87 6.42 -9.70
N ASP A 187 -13.03 6.32 -10.35
CA ASP A 187 -13.68 7.47 -11.00
C ASP A 187 -13.97 8.59 -10.01
N ALA A 188 -14.44 8.25 -8.81
CA ALA A 188 -14.70 9.22 -7.76
C ALA A 188 -13.42 9.91 -7.27
N VAL A 189 -12.32 9.17 -7.14
CA VAL A 189 -11.02 9.71 -6.71
C VAL A 189 -10.42 10.62 -7.78
N VAL A 190 -10.39 10.19 -9.04
CA VAL A 190 -9.91 11.01 -10.16
C VAL A 190 -10.73 12.29 -10.30
N THR A 191 -12.06 12.18 -10.19
CA THR A 191 -12.96 13.35 -10.25
C THR A 191 -12.66 14.36 -9.14
N ASP A 192 -12.41 13.90 -7.92
CA ASP A 192 -12.10 14.78 -6.78
C ASP A 192 -10.77 15.53 -7.00
N TRP A 193 -9.73 14.79 -7.42
CA TRP A 193 -8.41 15.34 -7.72
C TRP A 193 -8.41 16.33 -8.88
N ASN A 194 -9.08 16.01 -9.99
CA ASN A 194 -9.23 16.90 -11.14
C ASN A 194 -10.21 18.06 -10.87
N GLY A 195 -10.96 17.99 -9.78
CA GLY A 195 -11.81 19.06 -9.27
C GLY A 195 -11.08 19.99 -8.30
N THR A 196 -11.69 20.26 -7.16
CA THR A 196 -11.18 21.23 -6.20
C THR A 196 -10.08 20.68 -5.29
N TYR A 197 -9.97 19.36 -5.13
CA TYR A 197 -9.11 18.76 -4.11
C TYR A 197 -7.63 19.05 -4.34
N ARG A 198 -7.16 19.10 -5.60
CA ARG A 198 -5.80 19.52 -5.95
C ARG A 198 -5.42 20.85 -5.30
N ASN A 199 -6.28 21.86 -5.39
CA ASN A 199 -5.99 23.20 -4.84
C ASN A 199 -6.04 23.19 -3.30
N THR A 200 -6.97 22.44 -2.70
CA THR A 200 -7.03 22.22 -1.25
C THR A 200 -5.75 21.55 -0.75
N PHE A 201 -5.25 20.54 -1.47
CA PHE A 201 -4.02 19.84 -1.15
C PHE A 201 -2.81 20.79 -1.21
N ILE A 202 -2.63 21.54 -2.29
CA ILE A 202 -1.48 22.45 -2.46
C ILE A 202 -1.53 23.62 -1.48
N SER A 203 -2.71 24.17 -1.20
CA SER A 203 -2.85 25.33 -0.28
C SER A 203 -2.63 24.97 1.19
N SER A 204 -2.75 23.69 1.57
CA SER A 204 -2.42 23.19 2.91
C SER A 204 -0.92 22.89 3.06
N ASN A 205 -0.08 23.88 2.70
CA ASN A 205 1.39 23.80 2.62
C ASN A 205 2.13 24.08 3.94
N GLY A 206 1.43 24.07 5.07
CA GLY A 206 2.02 24.26 6.39
C GLY A 206 2.82 23.05 6.88
N ASN A 207 3.14 23.06 8.18
CA ASN A 207 3.87 21.97 8.86
C ASN A 207 3.11 21.37 10.06
N SER A 208 1.80 21.57 10.14
CA SER A 208 0.97 20.90 11.16
C SER A 208 0.66 19.46 10.75
N VAL A 209 0.22 18.64 11.71
CA VAL A 209 -0.33 17.29 11.44
C VAL A 209 -1.48 17.29 10.42
N SER A 210 -2.21 18.41 10.31
CA SER A 210 -3.29 18.57 9.32
C SER A 210 -2.82 19.03 7.94
N SER A 211 -1.55 19.43 7.80
CA SER A 211 -0.96 19.92 6.55
C SER A 211 -0.74 18.76 5.56
N SER A 212 -0.86 19.05 4.27
CA SER A 212 -0.80 18.04 3.21
C SER A 212 0.50 17.23 3.20
N THR A 213 1.64 17.88 3.49
CA THR A 213 2.93 17.18 3.58
C THR A 213 2.93 16.13 4.69
N ASN A 214 2.42 16.48 5.88
CA ASN A 214 2.37 15.58 7.02
C ASN A 214 1.44 14.39 6.75
N LYS A 215 0.23 14.65 6.24
CA LYS A 215 -0.74 13.60 5.89
C LYS A 215 -0.22 12.66 4.81
N MET A 216 0.37 13.21 3.76
CA MET A 216 0.90 12.41 2.65
C MET A 216 2.08 11.54 3.09
N VAL A 217 3.02 12.09 3.87
CA VAL A 217 4.15 11.31 4.39
C VAL A 217 3.65 10.20 5.32
N ASN A 218 2.74 10.49 6.26
CA ASN A 218 2.16 9.46 7.11
C ASN A 218 1.43 8.37 6.31
N SER A 219 0.62 8.75 5.31
CA SER A 219 -0.05 7.80 4.41
C SER A 219 0.97 6.92 3.66
N PHE A 220 2.05 7.51 3.16
CA PHE A 220 3.12 6.79 2.48
C PHE A 220 3.83 5.80 3.41
N ILE A 221 4.26 6.23 4.60
CA ILE A 221 4.96 5.35 5.54
C ILE A 221 4.05 4.25 6.06
N LYS A 222 2.79 4.57 6.39
CA LYS A 222 1.79 3.57 6.80
C LYS A 222 1.58 2.51 5.73
N TYR A 223 1.45 2.90 4.46
CA TYR A 223 1.29 1.95 3.36
C TYR A 223 2.53 1.07 3.18
N TYR A 224 3.72 1.68 3.20
CA TYR A 224 4.97 0.91 3.10
C TYR A 224 5.13 -0.07 4.26
N GLU A 225 4.76 0.34 5.46
CA GLU A 225 4.84 -0.49 6.65
C GLU A 225 3.82 -1.62 6.63
N LYS A 226 2.53 -1.30 6.52
CA LYS A 226 1.44 -2.25 6.71
C LYS A 226 1.16 -3.08 5.46
N ASP A 227 1.05 -2.44 4.29
CA ASP A 227 0.62 -3.10 3.06
C ASP A 227 1.79 -3.74 2.30
N ILE A 228 3.00 -3.16 2.35
CA ILE A 228 4.19 -3.71 1.67
C ILE A 228 4.99 -4.63 2.58
N ARG A 229 5.60 -4.09 3.66
CA ARG A 229 6.51 -4.86 4.53
C ARG A 229 5.77 -5.98 5.25
N LEU A 230 4.67 -5.67 5.95
CA LEU A 230 3.91 -6.67 6.69
C LEU A 230 3.04 -7.52 5.76
N GLY A 231 2.16 -6.88 4.97
CA GLY A 231 1.19 -7.56 4.10
C GLY A 231 1.81 -8.54 3.11
N LYS A 232 2.74 -8.07 2.26
CA LYS A 232 3.30 -8.90 1.17
C LYS A 232 4.36 -9.90 1.63
N VAL A 233 5.03 -9.65 2.75
CA VAL A 233 6.20 -10.43 3.19
C VAL A 233 6.09 -10.88 4.64
N GLY A 234 5.99 -9.94 5.59
CA GLY A 234 6.12 -10.22 7.02
C GLY A 234 5.08 -11.17 7.61
N TYR A 235 3.80 -11.02 7.24
CA TYR A 235 2.75 -11.97 7.64
C TYR A 235 2.93 -13.31 6.92
N PRO A 236 3.02 -13.39 5.56
CA PRO A 236 3.19 -14.67 4.88
C PRO A 236 4.37 -15.52 5.35
N CYS A 237 5.54 -14.90 5.58
CA CYS A 237 6.75 -15.63 5.98
C CYS A 237 6.81 -15.90 7.51
N GLY A 238 5.87 -15.35 8.29
CA GLY A 238 5.81 -15.50 9.74
C GLY A 238 6.76 -14.61 10.54
N ALA A 239 7.62 -13.82 9.89
CA ALA A 239 8.63 -13.00 10.58
C ALA A 239 8.04 -11.95 11.51
N PHE A 240 6.85 -11.43 11.22
CA PHE A 240 6.17 -10.47 12.09
C PHE A 240 5.35 -11.16 13.20
N VAL A 241 4.67 -12.27 12.89
CA VAL A 241 3.83 -12.99 13.87
C VAL A 241 4.69 -13.63 14.95
N ASN A 242 5.88 -14.11 14.57
CA ASN A 242 6.90 -14.65 15.47
C ASN A 242 6.41 -15.80 16.38
N ASP A 243 5.49 -16.60 15.87
CA ASP A 243 4.94 -17.81 16.54
C ASP A 243 5.59 -19.11 16.04
N GLY A 244 6.58 -19.00 15.13
CA GLY A 244 7.27 -20.11 14.50
C GLY A 244 6.53 -20.72 13.30
N ASN A 245 5.35 -20.21 12.94
CA ASN A 245 4.57 -20.68 11.79
C ASN A 245 4.83 -19.84 10.53
N LYS A 246 4.35 -20.34 9.40
CA LYS A 246 4.33 -19.67 8.09
C LYS A 246 2.93 -19.70 7.52
N TYR A 247 2.60 -18.73 6.67
CA TYR A 247 1.26 -18.54 6.11
C TYR A 247 1.35 -18.30 4.60
N PRO A 248 1.83 -19.28 3.80
CA PRO A 248 1.92 -19.13 2.34
C PRO A 248 0.57 -18.88 1.66
N GLU A 249 -0.55 -19.18 2.32
CA GLU A 249 -1.93 -19.02 1.84
C GLU A 249 -2.46 -17.58 1.90
N ILE A 250 -1.76 -16.67 2.58
CA ILE A 250 -2.16 -15.25 2.67
C ILE A 250 -1.29 -14.33 1.80
N VAL A 251 -0.50 -14.90 0.89
CA VAL A 251 0.30 -14.15 -0.09
C VAL A 251 -0.61 -13.36 -1.04
N GLU A 252 -0.22 -12.14 -1.39
CA GLU A 252 -0.92 -11.34 -2.40
C GLU A 252 -0.92 -12.04 -3.76
N ALA A 253 -2.06 -12.04 -4.46
CA ALA A 253 -2.28 -12.78 -5.70
C ALA A 253 -2.11 -14.31 -5.56
N TYR A 254 -2.59 -14.85 -4.43
CA TYR A 254 -2.49 -16.25 -4.07
C TYR A 254 -3.01 -17.24 -5.12
N PHE A 255 -4.08 -16.92 -5.87
CA PHE A 255 -4.64 -17.88 -6.83
C PHE A 255 -3.89 -17.88 -8.15
N LYS A 256 -3.47 -16.70 -8.63
CA LYS A 256 -2.56 -16.61 -9.78
C LYS A 256 -1.19 -17.21 -9.47
N ASN A 257 -0.73 -17.04 -8.23
CA ASN A 257 0.43 -17.67 -7.59
C ASN A 257 1.78 -17.59 -8.32
N ASP A 258 2.00 -16.68 -9.26
CA ASP A 258 3.29 -16.51 -9.96
C ASP A 258 3.64 -15.04 -10.22
N VAL A 259 2.97 -14.11 -9.53
CA VAL A 259 3.14 -12.65 -9.69
C VAL A 259 3.40 -11.90 -8.39
N SER A 260 3.43 -12.56 -7.23
CA SER A 260 3.61 -11.86 -5.94
C SER A 260 4.95 -11.12 -5.87
N LYS A 261 6.01 -11.70 -6.46
CA LYS A 261 7.31 -11.03 -6.61
C LYS A 261 7.22 -9.76 -7.43
N LEU A 262 6.57 -9.84 -8.60
CA LEU A 262 6.37 -8.70 -9.49
C LEU A 262 5.60 -7.58 -8.79
N LEU A 263 4.55 -7.91 -8.03
CA LEU A 263 3.76 -6.92 -7.29
C LEU A 263 4.56 -6.24 -6.17
N LEU A 264 5.48 -6.95 -5.50
CA LEU A 264 6.42 -6.32 -4.57
C LEU A 264 7.37 -5.37 -5.30
N GLU A 265 7.97 -5.81 -6.41
CA GLU A 265 8.91 -4.99 -7.20
C GLU A 265 8.28 -3.67 -7.66
N GLU A 266 7.03 -3.73 -8.16
CA GLU A 266 6.28 -2.52 -8.53
C GLU A 266 6.01 -1.61 -7.31
N SER A 267 5.74 -2.19 -6.14
CA SER A 267 5.49 -1.41 -4.90
C SER A 267 6.75 -0.70 -4.40
N ILE A 268 7.89 -1.38 -4.45
CA ILE A 268 9.20 -0.84 -4.05
C ILE A 268 9.63 0.26 -5.01
N LYS A 269 9.46 0.03 -6.31
CA LYS A 269 9.74 1.04 -7.33
C LYS A 269 8.80 2.25 -7.21
N ALA A 270 7.52 2.04 -6.97
CA ALA A 270 6.57 3.11 -6.74
C ALA A 270 6.96 4.00 -5.55
N SER A 271 7.41 3.37 -4.46
CA SER A 271 7.87 4.03 -3.24
C SER A 271 9.14 4.84 -3.47
N GLN A 272 10.11 4.26 -4.18
CA GLN A 272 11.35 4.95 -4.56
C GLN A 272 11.07 6.14 -5.49
N ASP A 273 10.25 5.94 -6.53
CA ASP A 273 9.90 6.99 -7.48
C ASP A 273 9.14 8.14 -6.77
N PHE A 274 8.27 7.84 -5.80
CA PHE A 274 7.60 8.87 -4.99
C PHE A 274 8.59 9.63 -4.10
N PHE A 275 9.47 8.91 -3.40
CA PHE A 275 10.51 9.49 -2.54
C PHE A 275 11.41 10.48 -3.32
N ASN A 276 11.76 10.13 -4.55
CA ASN A 276 12.58 10.96 -5.46
C ASN A 276 11.78 12.05 -6.19
N GLY A 277 10.45 12.05 -6.09
CA GLY A 277 9.58 13.01 -6.78
C GLY A 277 9.64 12.86 -8.30
N LYS A 278 9.79 11.62 -8.77
CA LYS A 278 9.91 11.28 -10.18
C LYS A 278 8.56 11.34 -10.88
N TYR A 279 8.54 12.03 -12.00
CA TYR A 279 7.34 12.28 -12.78
C TYR A 279 6.82 10.98 -13.39
N PHE A 280 5.51 10.89 -13.55
CA PHE A 280 4.88 9.76 -14.22
C PHE A 280 5.45 9.58 -15.63
N ASN A 281 5.88 8.36 -15.96
CA ASN A 281 6.45 7.98 -17.26
C ASN A 281 7.62 8.85 -17.74
N ALA A 282 8.39 9.46 -16.84
CA ALA A 282 9.56 10.25 -17.18
C ALA A 282 10.75 9.95 -16.27
N THR A 283 11.93 10.41 -16.69
CA THR A 283 13.17 10.37 -15.88
C THR A 283 13.37 11.65 -15.07
N THR A 284 12.54 12.67 -15.30
CA THR A 284 12.58 13.95 -14.58
C THR A 284 12.14 13.77 -13.13
N GLU A 285 12.90 14.38 -12.22
CA GLU A 285 12.58 14.51 -10.81
C GLU A 285 12.31 15.98 -10.49
N GLY A 286 11.29 16.23 -9.69
CA GLY A 286 10.97 17.56 -9.15
C GLY A 286 11.23 17.63 -7.64
N SER A 287 10.70 18.67 -6.99
CA SER A 287 10.74 18.78 -5.54
C SER A 287 10.12 17.55 -4.86
N SER A 288 10.83 17.00 -3.87
CA SER A 288 10.60 15.65 -3.33
C SER A 288 11.04 15.50 -1.88
N LEU A 289 10.79 14.34 -1.27
CA LEU A 289 11.34 14.01 0.06
C LEU A 289 12.87 13.94 0.01
N LYS A 290 13.43 13.37 -1.08
CA LYS A 290 14.87 13.40 -1.33
C LYS A 290 15.41 14.83 -1.30
N SER A 291 14.86 15.74 -2.10
CA SER A 291 15.38 17.12 -2.17
C SER A 291 15.18 17.88 -0.86
N TYR A 292 14.12 17.55 -0.11
CA TYR A 292 13.86 18.15 1.19
C TYR A 292 14.89 17.69 2.23
N LEU A 293 15.19 16.40 2.30
CA LEU A 293 16.27 15.87 3.16
C LEU A 293 17.63 16.45 2.77
N ASP A 294 17.91 16.58 1.48
CA ASP A 294 19.14 17.21 0.96
C ASP A 294 19.22 18.68 1.39
N TYR A 295 18.12 19.43 1.30
CA TYR A 295 18.03 20.83 1.72
C TYR A 295 18.30 21.00 3.23
N LEU A 296 17.76 20.10 4.06
CA LEU A 296 17.99 20.09 5.50
C LEU A 296 19.38 19.55 5.88
N ASN A 297 20.15 19.06 4.91
CA ASN A 297 21.44 18.40 5.13
C ASN A 297 21.31 17.26 6.18
N ALA A 298 20.22 16.49 6.09
CA ALA A 298 19.93 15.38 6.98
C ALA A 298 20.92 14.23 6.76
N LYS A 299 21.53 13.74 7.84
CA LYS A 299 22.59 12.73 7.79
C LYS A 299 22.38 11.61 8.81
N ARG A 300 22.87 10.43 8.45
CA ARG A 300 23.09 9.30 9.35
C ARG A 300 24.51 8.80 9.14
N ASP A 301 25.25 8.61 10.23
CA ASP A 301 26.64 8.14 10.21
C ASP A 301 27.56 8.91 9.22
N GLY A 302 27.34 10.23 9.11
CA GLY A 302 28.11 11.11 8.24
C GLY A 302 27.72 11.09 6.75
N GLN A 303 26.80 10.23 6.32
CA GLN A 303 26.29 10.16 4.96
C GLN A 303 24.92 10.83 4.83
N ASN A 304 24.58 11.34 3.64
CA ASN A 304 23.27 11.93 3.38
C ASN A 304 22.18 10.86 3.53
N LEU A 305 21.16 11.15 4.33
CA LEU A 305 20.06 10.23 4.59
C LEU A 305 19.30 9.85 3.31
N SER A 306 19.17 10.80 2.38
CA SER A 306 18.54 10.58 1.07
C SER A 306 19.25 9.53 0.22
N ALA A 307 20.58 9.44 0.31
CA ALA A 307 21.38 8.43 -0.37
C ALA A 307 21.24 7.06 0.30
N ILE A 308 21.22 7.03 1.64
CA ILE A 308 20.99 5.80 2.42
C ILE A 308 19.64 5.17 2.06
N ILE A 309 18.56 5.98 2.04
CA ILE A 309 17.21 5.51 1.69
C ILE A 309 17.17 4.94 0.25
N ASN A 310 17.74 5.66 -0.71
CA ASN A 310 17.77 5.19 -2.11
C ASN A 310 18.58 3.90 -2.28
N ASN A 311 19.73 3.79 -1.62
CA ASN A 311 20.52 2.57 -1.64
C ASN A 311 19.75 1.40 -1.00
N GLN A 312 18.96 1.66 0.04
CA GLN A 312 18.17 0.61 0.68
C GLN A 312 17.05 0.07 -0.22
N PHE A 313 16.38 0.92 -1.01
CA PHE A 313 15.45 0.44 -2.05
C PHE A 313 16.16 -0.49 -3.05
N GLN A 314 17.38 -0.15 -3.49
CA GLN A 314 18.16 -1.02 -4.38
C GLN A 314 18.59 -2.34 -3.70
N THR A 315 18.96 -2.30 -2.42
CA THR A 315 19.26 -3.50 -1.63
C THR A 315 18.06 -4.43 -1.58
N ILE A 316 16.85 -3.92 -1.32
CA ILE A 316 15.61 -4.71 -1.29
C ILE A 316 15.39 -5.42 -2.63
N LEU A 317 15.49 -4.71 -3.76
CA LEU A 317 15.33 -5.32 -5.09
C LEU A 317 16.40 -6.39 -5.36
N THR A 318 17.63 -6.17 -4.88
CA THR A 318 18.73 -7.14 -5.02
C THR A 318 18.48 -8.41 -4.21
N VAL A 319 18.00 -8.29 -2.97
CA VAL A 319 17.61 -9.41 -2.10
C VAL A 319 16.39 -10.15 -2.64
N ASN A 320 15.47 -9.43 -3.28
CA ASN A 320 14.28 -10.02 -3.91
C ASN A 320 14.59 -10.79 -5.21
N ASN A 321 15.61 -10.36 -5.96
CA ASN A 321 15.92 -10.94 -7.27
C ASN A 321 16.07 -12.48 -7.30
N PRO A 322 16.74 -13.16 -6.36
CA PRO A 322 16.88 -14.62 -6.35
C PRO A 322 15.68 -15.39 -5.75
N ILE A 323 14.59 -14.72 -5.42
CA ILE A 323 13.35 -15.33 -4.89
C ILE A 323 12.44 -15.77 -6.05
N ASP A 324 11.74 -16.88 -5.87
CA ASP A 324 10.71 -17.39 -6.79
C ASP A 324 9.62 -16.33 -7.07
N ASN A 325 9.05 -16.36 -8.28
CA ASN A 325 7.96 -15.45 -8.63
C ASN A 325 6.70 -15.68 -7.77
N SER A 326 6.53 -16.91 -7.27
CA SER A 326 5.56 -17.31 -6.27
C SER A 326 6.17 -17.23 -4.87
N TYR A 327 5.73 -16.27 -4.06
CA TYR A 327 6.13 -16.21 -2.66
C TYR A 327 5.58 -17.38 -1.87
N SER A 328 4.39 -17.90 -2.19
CA SER A 328 3.87 -19.11 -1.55
C SER A 328 4.81 -20.31 -1.77
N ASN A 329 5.32 -20.50 -2.99
CA ASN A 329 6.30 -21.56 -3.28
C ASN A 329 7.66 -21.26 -2.64
N GLN A 330 8.11 -20.00 -2.63
CA GLN A 330 9.36 -19.61 -1.96
C GLN A 330 9.30 -19.91 -0.46
N ILE A 331 8.24 -19.51 0.22
CA ILE A 331 8.02 -19.74 1.66
C ILE A 331 8.04 -21.24 1.97
N ASN A 332 7.46 -22.06 1.08
CA ASN A 332 7.44 -23.50 1.27
C ASN A 332 8.79 -24.18 1.01
N SER A 333 9.53 -23.73 0.01
CA SER A 333 10.81 -24.34 -0.39
C SER A 333 12.00 -23.83 0.42
N ASN A 334 12.07 -22.53 0.69
CA ASN A 334 13.12 -21.88 1.45
C ASN A 334 12.65 -20.52 2.00
N ASN A 335 12.03 -20.54 3.18
CA ASN A 335 11.53 -19.34 3.86
C ASN A 335 12.64 -18.38 4.33
N VAL A 336 13.89 -18.85 4.46
CA VAL A 336 15.00 -18.00 4.94
C VAL A 336 15.17 -16.77 4.05
N LYS A 337 15.06 -16.93 2.73
CA LYS A 337 15.13 -15.81 1.78
C LYS A 337 14.01 -14.78 1.97
N MET A 338 12.83 -15.21 2.40
CA MET A 338 11.70 -14.31 2.68
C MET A 338 11.91 -13.53 3.97
N VAL A 339 12.56 -14.14 4.96
CA VAL A 339 12.96 -13.46 6.21
C VAL A 339 14.06 -12.43 5.92
N GLU A 340 15.06 -12.78 5.10
CA GLU A 340 16.11 -11.83 4.66
C GLU A 340 15.50 -10.63 3.90
N LEU A 341 14.50 -10.87 3.05
CA LEU A 341 13.75 -9.81 2.38
C LEU A 341 12.97 -8.95 3.37
N TYR A 342 12.31 -9.55 4.36
CA TYR A 342 11.62 -8.83 5.42
C TYR A 342 12.57 -7.93 6.21
N ASP A 343 13.76 -8.41 6.56
CA ASP A 343 14.77 -7.63 7.29
C ASP A 343 15.26 -6.43 6.46
N ALA A 344 15.47 -6.61 5.15
CA ALA A 344 15.81 -5.51 4.25
C ALA A 344 14.68 -4.46 4.16
N LEU A 345 13.41 -4.88 4.14
CA LEU A 345 12.26 -3.98 4.20
C LEU A 345 12.17 -3.27 5.56
N GLN A 346 12.46 -3.98 6.66
CA GLN A 346 12.48 -3.44 8.02
C GLN A 346 13.49 -2.31 8.17
N LEU A 347 14.69 -2.51 7.63
CA LEU A 347 15.75 -1.51 7.70
C LEU A 347 15.37 -0.23 6.95
N ASN A 348 14.61 -0.35 5.85
CA ASN A 348 14.09 0.83 5.17
C ASN A 348 13.03 1.57 5.99
N ILE A 349 12.23 0.87 6.80
CA ILE A 349 11.33 1.52 7.78
C ILE A 349 12.11 2.34 8.80
N VAL A 350 13.25 1.85 9.30
CA VAL A 350 14.11 2.66 10.20
C VAL A 350 14.48 3.98 9.54
N TYR A 351 14.94 3.96 8.29
CA TYR A 351 15.35 5.17 7.59
C TYR A 351 14.18 6.09 7.22
N LEU A 352 13.05 5.53 6.79
CA LEU A 352 11.89 6.29 6.34
C LEU A 352 11.07 6.86 7.51
N LYS A 353 10.81 6.04 8.53
CA LYS A 353 9.91 6.39 9.63
C LYS A 353 10.62 7.08 10.78
N LEU A 354 11.79 6.60 11.18
CA LEU A 354 12.50 7.18 12.32
C LEU A 354 13.33 8.37 11.85
N ASP A 355 14.28 8.14 10.96
CA ASP A 355 15.26 9.19 10.61
C ASP A 355 14.63 10.29 9.74
N MET A 356 13.91 9.92 8.67
CA MET A 356 13.35 10.91 7.76
C MET A 356 12.22 11.71 8.42
N MET A 357 11.26 11.08 9.10
CA MET A 357 10.17 11.85 9.74
C MET A 357 10.71 12.78 10.83
N GLN A 358 11.72 12.34 11.61
CA GLN A 358 12.41 13.22 12.56
C GLN A 358 13.08 14.40 11.85
N ALA A 359 13.83 14.15 10.78
CA ALA A 359 14.51 15.21 10.03
C ALA A 359 13.53 16.22 9.44
N LEU A 360 12.38 15.76 8.93
CA LEU A 360 11.32 16.60 8.36
C LEU A 360 10.42 17.26 9.43
N ASN A 361 10.64 16.97 10.71
CA ASN A 361 9.78 17.38 11.82
C ASN A 361 8.29 17.04 11.57
N ILE A 362 8.04 15.79 11.16
CA ILE A 362 6.72 15.21 10.94
C ILE A 362 6.46 14.21 12.06
N THR A 363 5.32 14.35 12.74
CA THR A 363 4.88 13.39 13.77
C THR A 363 4.18 12.20 13.13
N VAL A 364 4.46 10.99 13.63
CA VAL A 364 3.72 9.77 13.27
C VAL A 364 2.30 9.89 13.83
N ASP A 365 1.29 9.75 12.97
CA ASP A 365 -0.13 9.96 13.34
C ASP A 365 -1.01 8.70 13.27
N TYR A 366 -0.39 7.54 13.02
CA TYR A 366 -1.06 6.25 13.00
C TYR A 366 -0.51 5.34 14.10
N VAL A 367 -1.38 4.45 14.60
CA VAL A 367 -1.02 3.55 15.71
C VAL A 367 -0.05 2.48 15.23
N ASP A 368 1.09 2.41 15.91
CA ASP A 368 1.98 1.27 15.86
C ASP A 368 1.37 0.14 16.66
N ASN A 369 0.63 -0.72 15.96
CA ASN A 369 0.45 -2.09 16.43
C ASN A 369 1.65 -2.92 15.94
N ASP A 370 2.85 -2.58 16.39
CA ASP A 370 4.05 -3.42 16.26
C ASP A 370 4.14 -4.48 17.38
N GLY A 371 3.16 -4.49 18.29
CA GLY A 371 2.97 -5.56 19.26
C GLY A 371 3.72 -5.34 20.57
N ASP A 372 3.98 -4.09 20.96
CA ASP A 372 4.36 -3.72 22.33
C ASP A 372 3.15 -3.47 23.26
#